data_AF-A0A9N9S059-F1
#
_entry.id   AF-A0A9N9S059-F1
#
_cell.length_a   1.000
_cell.length_b   1.000
_cell.length_c   1.000
_cell.angle_alpha   90.00
_cell.angle_beta   90.00
_cell.angle_gamma   90.00
#
_symmetry.space_group_name_H-M   'P 1'
#
loop_
_entity.id
_entity.type
_entity.pdbx_description
1 polymer ?
#
loop_
_entity_poly.entity_id
_entity_poly.type
_entity_poly.pdbx_seq_one_letter_code
_entity_poly.pdbx_strand_id
1 'polypeptide(L)'
;MATVKEIGKDTIIFVSKEDHAEKSKIELPPSEPAPGLLLPSGEINWNCPCLGGMATGPCGVEFRDAFSCFHYSDAEPKGSDCYDAFKIMQDCMSQYPAVYNQNNSDQDEESGIPGLNNLDDNDEDDELDEVEREHAEIHQKYADVDQDESKAIAVNGK
;
A
#
# COMPACT_ATOMS: atom_id res chain seq x y z
N MET A 1 32.82 35.15 -20.76
CA MET A 1 32.53 34.88 -22.18
C MET A 1 32.82 33.41 -22.46
N ALA A 2 31.78 32.58 -22.46
CA ALA A 2 31.89 31.15 -22.71
C ALA A 2 32.51 30.87 -24.10
N THR A 3 33.39 29.86 -24.18
CA THR A 3 33.99 29.45 -25.46
C THR A 3 33.37 28.13 -25.93
N VAL A 4 32.98 28.08 -27.20
CA VAL A 4 32.37 26.90 -27.82
C VAL A 4 33.41 26.23 -28.71
N LYS A 5 33.62 24.92 -28.54
CA LYS A 5 34.45 24.10 -29.41
C LYS A 5 33.63 22.95 -29.96
N GLU A 6 33.68 22.76 -31.27
CA GLU A 6 33.08 21.60 -31.92
C GLU A 6 34.16 20.55 -32.20
N ILE A 7 33.97 19.34 -31.68
CA ILE A 7 34.84 18.19 -31.93
C ILE A 7 33.96 17.13 -32.58
N GLY A 8 33.97 17.06 -33.91
CA GLY A 8 33.11 16.14 -34.64
C GLY A 8 31.63 16.52 -34.54
N LYS A 9 30.81 15.65 -33.92
CA LYS A 9 29.37 15.90 -33.67
C LYS A 9 29.10 16.57 -32.33
N ASP A 10 30.13 16.69 -31.48
CA ASP A 10 29.98 17.16 -30.11
C ASP A 10 30.30 18.65 -30.01
N THR A 11 29.42 19.40 -29.35
CA THR A 11 29.60 20.82 -29.03
C THR A 11 29.96 20.96 -27.55
N ILE A 12 31.21 21.34 -27.28
CA ILE A 12 31.73 21.54 -25.93
C ILE A 12 31.70 23.03 -25.59
N ILE A 13 30.96 23.38 -24.55
CA ILE A 13 30.84 24.76 -24.06
C ILE A 13 31.68 24.90 -22.77
N PHE A 14 32.76 25.67 -22.83
CA PHE A 14 33.58 26.01 -21.68
C PHE A 14 33.05 27.29 -21.03
N VAL A 15 32.35 27.13 -19.91
CA VAL A 15 31.78 28.21 -19.11
C VAL A 15 32.85 28.77 -18.16
N SER A 16 32.99 30.10 -18.08
CA SER A 16 33.86 30.72 -17.08
C SER A 16 33.19 30.75 -15.71
N LYS A 17 33.98 30.87 -14.62
CA LYS A 17 33.42 30.96 -13.26
C LYS A 17 32.44 32.14 -13.09
N GLU A 18 32.67 33.22 -13.83
CA GLU A 18 31.84 34.44 -13.81
C GLU A 18 30.51 34.21 -14.54
N ASP A 19 30.54 33.52 -15.69
CA ASP A 19 29.32 33.21 -16.48
C ASP A 19 28.42 32.19 -15.77
N HIS A 20 28.98 31.34 -14.89
CA HIS A 20 28.21 30.41 -14.04
C HIS A 20 27.73 31.04 -12.72
N ALA A 21 28.28 32.20 -12.33
CA ALA A 21 27.87 32.89 -11.11
C ALA A 21 26.54 33.64 -11.30
N GLU A 22 26.22 34.05 -12.52
CA GLU A 22 24.95 34.66 -12.87
C GLU A 22 23.88 33.56 -13.05
N LYS A 23 22.81 33.63 -12.25
CA LYS A 23 21.68 32.69 -12.38
C LYS A 23 21.07 32.83 -13.77
N SER A 24 20.77 31.71 -14.40
CA SER A 24 20.14 31.67 -15.72
C SER A 24 18.85 32.50 -15.74
N LYS A 25 18.76 33.43 -16.69
CA LYS A 25 17.63 34.34 -16.90
C LYS A 25 16.44 33.69 -17.62
N ILE A 26 16.43 32.36 -17.71
CA ILE A 26 15.36 31.58 -18.34
C ILE A 26 14.22 31.50 -17.35
N GLU A 27 13.09 32.12 -17.69
CA GLU A 27 11.81 31.86 -17.05
C GLU A 27 11.28 30.54 -17.62
N LEU A 28 11.23 29.51 -16.79
CA LEU A 28 10.49 28.30 -17.13
C LEU A 28 9.01 28.68 -17.27
N PRO A 29 8.29 28.13 -18.26
CA PRO A 29 6.84 28.26 -18.29
C PRO A 29 6.28 27.78 -16.93
N PRO A 30 5.18 28.38 -16.45
CA PRO A 30 4.55 27.92 -15.22
C PRO A 30 4.27 26.42 -15.36
N SER A 31 4.67 25.65 -14.35
CA SER A 31 4.40 24.21 -14.33
C SER A 31 2.91 24.01 -14.50
N GLU A 32 2.50 23.42 -15.61
CA GLU A 32 1.13 22.98 -15.76
C GLU A 32 0.83 22.00 -14.61
N PRO A 33 -0.36 22.06 -13.99
CA PRO A 33 -0.74 21.08 -12.99
C PRO A 33 -0.72 19.71 -13.66
N ALA A 34 0.22 18.85 -13.24
CA ALA A 34 0.29 17.49 -13.75
C ALA A 34 -1.06 16.82 -13.46
N PRO A 35 -1.67 16.14 -14.45
CA PRO A 35 -2.91 15.43 -14.22
C PRO A 35 -2.71 14.42 -13.10
N GLY A 36 -3.60 14.46 -12.11
CA GLY A 36 -3.56 13.56 -10.97
C GLY A 36 -3.83 12.10 -11.38
N LEU A 37 -4.09 11.25 -10.39
CA LEU A 37 -4.41 9.85 -10.62
C LEU A 37 -5.66 9.65 -11.48
N LEU A 38 -6.62 10.57 -11.39
CA LEU A 38 -7.85 10.55 -12.16
C LEU A 38 -7.83 11.69 -13.18
N LEU A 39 -8.11 11.35 -14.42
CA LEU A 39 -8.32 12.32 -15.49
C LEU A 39 -9.69 13.01 -15.30
N PRO A 40 -9.88 14.21 -15.90
CA PRO A 40 -11.19 14.86 -15.94
C PRO A 40 -12.29 14.01 -16.59
N SER A 41 -11.91 12.99 -17.39
CA SER A 41 -12.84 12.01 -17.98
C SER A 41 -13.38 10.98 -16.97
N GLY A 42 -12.78 10.86 -15.78
CA GLY A 42 -13.06 9.77 -14.84
C GLY A 42 -12.29 8.47 -15.14
N GLU A 43 -11.34 8.52 -16.07
CA GLU A 43 -10.41 7.43 -16.36
C GLU A 43 -9.15 7.52 -15.50
N ILE A 44 -8.56 6.38 -15.20
CA ILE A 44 -7.35 6.27 -14.38
C ILE A 44 -6.12 6.60 -15.24
N ASN A 45 -5.30 7.54 -14.77
CA ASN A 45 -4.04 7.91 -15.40
C ASN A 45 -2.92 6.93 -15.02
N TRP A 46 -2.74 5.88 -15.82
CA TRP A 46 -1.69 4.86 -15.61
C TRP A 46 -0.26 5.37 -15.73
N ASN A 47 -0.07 6.59 -16.24
CA ASN A 47 1.24 7.24 -16.35
C ASN A 47 1.58 8.11 -15.13
N CYS A 48 0.66 8.22 -14.15
CA CYS A 48 0.89 8.99 -12.95
C CYS A 48 2.02 8.35 -12.12
N PRO A 49 3.13 9.06 -11.82
CA PRO A 49 4.22 8.52 -11.02
C PRO A 49 3.79 8.04 -9.62
N CYS A 50 2.67 8.55 -9.10
CA CYS A 50 2.07 8.15 -7.83
C CYS A 50 1.61 6.68 -7.80
N LEU A 51 1.39 6.03 -8.94
CA LEU A 51 0.99 4.62 -9.02
C LEU A 51 2.17 3.64 -8.81
N GLY A 52 3.35 4.14 -8.46
CA GLY A 52 4.51 3.30 -8.10
C GLY A 52 4.97 2.37 -9.22
N GLY A 53 4.61 2.67 -10.48
CA GLY A 53 4.97 1.83 -11.63
C GLY A 53 4.34 0.43 -11.64
N MET A 54 3.44 0.08 -10.70
CA MET A 54 2.85 -1.26 -10.60
C MET A 54 2.03 -1.62 -11.85
N ALA A 55 1.40 -0.62 -12.47
CA ALA A 55 0.72 -0.76 -13.75
C ALA A 55 1.66 -1.08 -14.92
N THR A 56 2.97 -0.88 -14.80
CA THR A 56 3.94 -1.04 -15.90
C THR A 56 4.97 -2.13 -15.58
N GLY A 57 4.50 -3.25 -15.01
CA GLY A 57 5.31 -4.43 -14.69
C GLY A 57 4.75 -5.73 -15.29
N PRO A 58 5.39 -6.89 -15.00
CA PRO A 58 4.93 -8.19 -15.46
C PRO A 58 3.50 -8.55 -15.02
N CYS A 59 3.06 -8.05 -13.84
CA CYS A 59 1.70 -8.19 -13.32
C CYS A 59 0.84 -6.94 -13.50
N GLY A 60 1.22 -6.06 -14.45
CA GLY A 60 0.57 -4.78 -14.63
C GLY A 60 -0.84 -4.87 -15.21
N VAL A 61 -1.23 -5.98 -15.84
CA VAL A 61 -2.58 -6.17 -16.37
C VAL A 61 -3.56 -6.46 -15.23
N GLU A 62 -3.16 -7.37 -14.36
CA GLU A 62 -3.87 -7.83 -13.17
C GLU A 62 -4.01 -6.68 -12.17
N PHE A 63 -2.96 -5.86 -12.02
CA PHE A 63 -3.03 -4.61 -11.24
C PHE A 63 -4.04 -3.62 -11.84
N ARG A 64 -4.02 -3.41 -13.17
CA ARG A 64 -4.98 -2.51 -13.82
C ARG A 64 -6.41 -2.99 -13.63
N ASP A 65 -6.64 -4.28 -13.75
CA ASP A 65 -7.96 -4.89 -13.59
C ASP A 65 -8.46 -4.77 -12.16
N ALA A 66 -7.64 -5.13 -11.16
CA ALA A 66 -8.01 -5.01 -9.75
C ALA A 66 -8.25 -3.54 -9.34
N PHE A 67 -7.37 -2.63 -9.76
CA PHE A 67 -7.48 -1.21 -9.40
C PHE A 67 -8.63 -0.51 -10.11
N SER A 68 -8.91 -0.86 -11.37
CA SER A 68 -10.09 -0.37 -12.08
C SER A 68 -11.38 -0.88 -11.43
N CYS A 69 -11.43 -2.15 -11.02
CA CYS A 69 -12.56 -2.70 -10.28
C CYS A 69 -12.78 -1.92 -8.97
N PHE A 70 -11.72 -1.69 -8.19
CA PHE A 70 -11.81 -0.92 -6.95
C PHE A 70 -12.33 0.51 -7.18
N HIS A 71 -11.84 1.18 -8.23
CA HIS A 71 -12.25 2.55 -8.54
C HIS A 71 -13.72 2.65 -8.96
N TYR A 72 -14.20 1.70 -9.76
CA TYR A 72 -15.56 1.69 -10.28
C TYR A 72 -16.58 0.93 -9.42
N SER A 73 -16.12 0.17 -8.41
CA SER A 73 -17.00 -0.53 -7.47
C SER A 73 -17.86 0.47 -6.71
N ASP A 74 -19.16 0.21 -6.58
CA ASP A 74 -20.08 0.96 -5.71
C ASP A 74 -20.37 0.26 -4.38
N ALA A 75 -19.68 -0.85 -4.09
CA ALA A 75 -19.83 -1.57 -2.83
C ALA A 75 -19.30 -0.75 -1.63
N GLU A 76 -19.82 -1.05 -0.44
CA GLU A 76 -19.40 -0.45 0.83
C GLU A 76 -19.01 -1.58 1.79
N PRO A 77 -17.70 -1.77 2.10
CA PRO A 77 -16.55 -0.95 1.68
C PRO A 77 -16.21 -1.08 0.19
N LYS A 78 -15.64 -0.01 -0.39
CA LYS A 78 -15.25 0.05 -1.81
C LYS A 78 -14.31 -1.11 -2.15
N GLY A 79 -14.61 -1.81 -3.25
CA GLY A 79 -13.84 -2.93 -3.78
C GLY A 79 -14.01 -4.25 -3.03
N SER A 80 -14.99 -4.37 -2.12
CA SER A 80 -15.32 -5.66 -1.49
C SER A 80 -15.78 -6.72 -2.51
N ASP A 81 -16.35 -6.31 -3.63
CA ASP A 81 -16.72 -7.13 -4.78
C ASP A 81 -15.54 -7.46 -5.71
N CYS A 82 -14.39 -6.81 -5.52
CA CYS A 82 -13.20 -6.95 -6.36
C CYS A 82 -12.13 -7.87 -5.77
N TYR A 83 -12.43 -8.57 -4.67
CA TYR A 83 -11.47 -9.38 -3.93
C TYR A 83 -10.74 -10.40 -4.81
N ASP A 84 -11.47 -11.07 -5.71
CA ASP A 84 -10.90 -12.05 -6.63
C ASP A 84 -9.86 -11.44 -7.59
N ALA A 85 -10.09 -10.20 -8.05
CA ALA A 85 -9.14 -9.50 -8.91
C ALA A 85 -7.85 -9.13 -8.15
N PHE A 86 -7.97 -8.70 -6.89
CA PHE A 86 -6.82 -8.45 -6.03
C PHE A 86 -6.05 -9.73 -5.71
N LYS A 87 -6.75 -10.85 -5.53
CA LYS A 87 -6.13 -12.15 -5.31
C LYS A 87 -5.29 -12.59 -6.52
N ILE A 88 -5.85 -12.49 -7.73
CA ILE A 88 -5.12 -12.81 -8.98
C ILE A 88 -3.87 -11.94 -9.12
N MET A 89 -3.98 -10.65 -8.79
CA MET A 89 -2.85 -9.73 -8.80
C MET A 89 -1.77 -10.14 -7.79
N GLN A 90 -2.14 -10.48 -6.55
CA GLN A 90 -1.19 -10.97 -5.53
C GLN A 90 -0.54 -12.29 -5.95
N ASP A 91 -1.31 -13.23 -6.49
CA ASP A 91 -0.82 -14.50 -7.01
C ASP A 91 0.18 -14.31 -8.17
N CYS A 92 0.02 -13.24 -8.96
CA CYS A 92 1.00 -12.88 -9.97
C CYS A 92 2.27 -12.29 -9.33
N MET A 93 2.14 -11.34 -8.40
CA MET A 93 3.28 -10.67 -7.77
C MET A 93 4.19 -11.64 -7.01
N SER A 94 3.61 -12.65 -6.35
CA SER A 94 4.36 -13.70 -5.64
C SER A 94 5.26 -14.54 -6.55
N GLN A 95 4.97 -14.62 -7.85
CA GLN A 95 5.80 -15.31 -8.83
C GLN A 95 7.03 -14.49 -9.26
N TYR A 96 7.04 -13.17 -9.00
CA TYR A 96 8.13 -12.26 -9.36
C TYR A 96 8.74 -11.55 -8.13
N PRO A 97 9.24 -12.28 -7.13
CA PRO A 97 9.78 -11.69 -5.90
C PRO A 97 11.00 -10.79 -6.17
N ALA A 98 11.76 -11.06 -7.22
CA ALA A 98 12.90 -10.24 -7.61
C ALA A 98 12.52 -8.84 -8.10
N VAL A 99 11.26 -8.57 -8.45
CA VAL A 99 10.79 -7.24 -8.90
C VAL A 99 9.96 -6.57 -7.81
N TYR A 100 9.14 -7.35 -7.10
CA TYR A 100 8.17 -6.81 -6.16
C TYR A 100 8.63 -6.82 -4.68
N ASN A 101 9.64 -7.64 -4.30
CA ASN A 101 10.15 -7.71 -2.93
C ASN A 101 11.48 -6.95 -2.73
N GLN A 102 11.95 -6.22 -3.74
CA GLN A 102 13.22 -5.48 -3.69
C GLN A 102 13.22 -4.26 -2.76
N ASN A 103 12.06 -3.79 -2.32
CA ASN A 103 11.94 -2.62 -1.43
C ASN A 103 12.03 -2.94 0.06
N ASN A 104 12.17 -4.22 0.45
CA ASN A 104 12.26 -4.63 1.87
C ASN A 104 13.66 -4.51 2.48
N SER A 105 14.67 -4.06 1.73
CA SER A 105 16.06 -4.10 2.21
C SER A 105 16.72 -2.77 2.55
N ASP A 106 16.24 -1.61 2.10
CA ASP A 106 16.86 -0.34 2.49
C ASP A 106 15.89 0.84 2.29
N GLN A 107 15.38 1.37 3.41
CA GLN A 107 14.86 2.74 3.61
C GLN A 107 13.84 3.26 2.58
N ASP A 108 12.54 3.16 2.92
CA ASP A 108 11.51 4.22 2.74
C ASP A 108 10.12 3.66 3.11
N GLU A 109 9.80 3.74 4.41
CA GLU A 109 8.54 3.35 5.06
C GLU A 109 7.33 4.23 4.66
N GLU A 110 7.17 4.60 3.38
CA GLU A 110 5.98 5.35 2.94
C GLU A 110 5.51 5.11 1.49
N SER A 111 6.19 4.26 0.71
CA SER A 111 5.77 3.97 -0.68
C SER A 111 5.03 2.63 -0.88
N GLY A 112 4.69 1.94 0.22
CA GLY A 112 3.88 0.72 0.17
C GLY A 112 2.38 1.03 0.19
N ILE A 113 1.58 0.30 -0.59
CA ILE A 113 0.13 0.28 -0.40
C ILE A 113 -0.13 -0.32 1.00
N PRO A 114 -0.78 0.39 1.94
CA PRO A 114 -1.16 -0.20 3.22
C PRO A 114 -2.12 -1.36 2.95
N GLY A 115 -1.68 -2.60 3.20
CA GLY A 115 -2.53 -3.79 3.09
C GLY A 115 -1.99 -4.97 2.29
N LEU A 116 -0.78 -4.90 1.70
CA LEU A 116 -0.12 -6.11 1.14
C LEU A 116 0.96 -6.71 2.05
N ASN A 117 1.29 -6.07 3.17
CA ASN A 117 2.43 -6.44 4.01
C ASN A 117 2.09 -7.40 5.17
N ASN A 118 1.05 -8.24 5.07
CA ASN A 118 0.77 -9.26 6.09
C ASN A 118 0.03 -10.46 5.48
N LEU A 119 0.72 -11.25 4.66
CA LEU A 119 0.31 -12.63 4.32
C LEU A 119 1.50 -13.60 4.43
N ASP A 120 2.46 -13.29 5.30
CA ASP A 120 3.43 -14.27 5.80
C ASP A 120 3.18 -14.40 7.30
N ASP A 121 2.32 -15.37 7.64
CA ASP A 121 2.09 -15.93 8.97
C ASP A 121 3.41 -16.14 9.73
N ASN A 122 3.49 -15.74 11.01
CA ASN A 122 4.19 -16.45 12.10
C ASN A 122 4.19 -15.70 13.46
N ASP A 123 3.24 -14.80 13.77
CA ASP A 123 3.17 -14.14 15.10
C ASP A 123 1.75 -13.98 15.69
N GLU A 124 0.70 -14.57 15.10
CA GLU A 124 -0.70 -14.41 15.58
C GLU A 124 -1.24 -15.62 16.39
N ASP A 125 -0.48 -16.71 16.55
CA ASP A 125 -0.91 -17.90 17.31
C ASP A 125 -0.94 -17.66 18.84
N ASP A 126 -0.18 -16.68 19.37
CA ASP A 126 -0.08 -16.45 20.82
C ASP A 126 -1.28 -15.68 21.43
N GLU A 127 -1.99 -14.84 20.65
CA GLU A 127 -3.09 -14.00 21.17
C GLU A 127 -4.43 -14.74 21.26
N LEU A 128 -4.66 -15.72 20.37
CA LEU A 128 -5.90 -16.53 20.35
C LEU A 128 -5.96 -17.51 21.54
N ASP A 129 -4.80 -18.05 21.96
CA ASP A 129 -4.68 -18.97 23.11
C ASP A 129 -4.86 -18.28 24.47
N GLU A 130 -4.65 -16.96 24.55
CA GLU A 130 -4.90 -16.18 25.78
C GLU A 130 -6.39 -15.87 25.95
N VAL A 131 -7.07 -15.48 24.86
CA VAL A 131 -8.51 -15.23 24.86
C VAL A 131 -9.31 -16.49 25.16
N GLU A 132 -8.93 -17.64 24.60
CA GLU A 132 -9.63 -18.91 24.86
C GLU A 132 -9.43 -19.40 26.30
N ARG A 133 -8.27 -19.14 26.91
CA ARG A 133 -8.04 -19.36 28.35
C ARG A 133 -8.86 -18.43 29.24
N GLU A 134 -8.93 -17.15 28.92
CA GLU A 134 -9.72 -16.18 29.69
C GLU A 134 -11.21 -16.50 29.61
N HIS A 135 -11.68 -16.93 28.44
CA HIS A 135 -13.07 -17.32 28.23
C HIS A 135 -13.41 -18.64 28.95
N ALA A 136 -12.49 -19.60 29.01
CA ALA A 136 -12.65 -20.82 29.81
C ALA A 136 -12.68 -20.54 31.32
N GLU A 137 -11.86 -19.61 31.82
CA GLU A 137 -11.88 -19.18 33.24
C GLU A 137 -13.18 -18.47 33.61
N ILE A 138 -13.70 -17.60 32.73
CA ILE A 138 -14.99 -16.94 32.91
C ILE A 138 -16.11 -17.98 32.93
N HIS A 139 -16.11 -18.94 32.01
CA HIS A 139 -17.15 -19.98 31.93
C HIS A 139 -17.16 -20.90 33.17
N GLN A 140 -15.97 -21.21 33.72
CA GLN A 140 -15.84 -21.95 34.98
C GLN A 140 -16.37 -21.13 36.17
N LYS A 141 -16.05 -19.84 36.22
CA LYS A 141 -16.50 -18.92 37.28
C LYS A 141 -18.01 -18.73 37.30
N TYR A 142 -18.67 -18.66 36.14
CA TYR A 142 -20.13 -18.58 36.06
C TYR A 142 -20.81 -19.93 36.39
N ALA A 143 -20.20 -21.07 36.02
CA ALA A 143 -20.69 -22.39 36.41
C ALA A 143 -20.64 -22.64 37.93
N ASP A 144 -19.62 -22.11 38.62
CA ASP A 144 -19.50 -22.19 40.07
C ASP A 144 -20.50 -21.25 40.80
N VAL A 145 -20.88 -20.12 40.18
CA VAL A 145 -21.88 -19.17 40.72
C VAL A 145 -23.31 -19.74 40.67
N ASP A 146 -23.69 -20.44 39.60
CA ASP A 146 -25.00 -21.12 39.48
C ASP A 146 -25.20 -22.21 40.55
N GLN A 147 -24.11 -22.83 41.02
CA GLN A 147 -24.16 -23.90 42.01
C GLN A 147 -24.29 -23.39 43.46
N ASP A 148 -23.94 -22.12 43.72
CA ASP A 148 -24.09 -21.46 45.03
C ASP A 148 -25.49 -20.83 45.21
N GLU A 149 -26.05 -20.20 44.17
CA GLU A 149 -27.44 -19.69 44.22
C GLU A 149 -28.48 -20.81 44.43
N SER A 150 -28.19 -22.01 43.92
CA SER A 150 -28.99 -23.23 44.12
C SER A 150 -29.02 -23.71 45.58
N LYS A 151 -28.01 -23.36 46.41
CA LYS A 151 -27.95 -23.72 47.84
C LYS A 151 -28.50 -22.64 48.77
N ALA A 152 -28.55 -21.39 48.33
CA ALA A 152 -29.05 -20.28 49.14
C ALA A 152 -30.60 -20.23 49.26
N ILE A 153 -31.33 -20.88 48.36
CA ILE A 153 -32.82 -20.81 48.34
C ILE A 153 -33.48 -21.94 49.19
N ALA A 154 -32.73 -22.89 49.72
CA ALA A 154 -33.31 -24.10 50.34
C ALA A 154 -33.09 -24.24 51.86
N VAL A 155 -33.20 -23.19 52.68
CA VAL A 155 -33.52 -23.35 54.12
C VAL A 155 -34.32 -22.16 54.65
N ASN A 156 -35.65 -22.19 54.50
CA ASN A 156 -36.58 -21.68 55.51
C ASN A 156 -37.98 -22.20 55.19
N GLY A 157 -38.29 -23.38 55.73
CA GLY A 157 -39.54 -24.07 55.50
C GLY A 157 -39.82 -25.14 56.54
N LYS A 158 -39.83 -24.77 57.83
CA LYS A 158 -40.80 -25.30 58.81
C LYS A 158 -40.88 -24.45 60.07
#